data_AF-A0A6M3IWR3-F1
#
_entry.id   AF-A0A6M3IWR3-F1
#
_cell.length_a   1.000
_cell.length_b   1.000
_cell.length_c   1.000
_cell.angle_alpha   90.00
_cell.angle_beta   90.00
_cell.angle_gamma   90.00
#
_symmetry.space_group_name_H-M   'P 1'
#
loop_
_entity.id
_entity.type
_entity.pdbx_description
1 polymer ?
#
loop_
_entity_poly.entity_id
_entity_poly.type
_entity_poly.pdbx_seq_one_letter_code
_entity_poly.pdbx_strand_id
1 'polypeptide(L)'
;MIKKTKPLDLDGNDYDVHDIDNAVKSRHHLKDPKLEIKGLDKKLIEEKNGFSIYEVDGKWIRNNIDVGFGTGGHGLVHSYIPMDEIWVWPVTEDKWSIALHEMIEFNLMKDKDMDFTQAHKKTIEITKGKSDKKELLGKV
;
A
#
# COMPACT_ATOMS: atom_id res chain seq x y z
N MET A 1 8.51 -30.64 -2.10
CA MET A 1 8.67 -29.48 -3.00
C MET A 1 7.46 -28.56 -2.81
N ILE A 2 7.63 -27.42 -2.16
CA ILE A 2 6.54 -26.45 -1.97
C ILE A 2 6.40 -25.68 -3.28
N LYS A 3 5.32 -25.89 -4.02
CA LYS A 3 4.99 -25.06 -5.19
C LYS A 3 4.69 -23.66 -4.68
N LYS A 4 5.54 -22.69 -4.99
CA LYS A 4 5.25 -21.27 -4.79
C LYS A 4 4.13 -20.90 -5.78
N THR A 5 2.90 -20.78 -5.29
CA THR A 5 1.80 -20.22 -6.08
C THR A 5 2.04 -18.71 -6.22
N LYS A 6 2.08 -18.23 -7.45
CA LYS A 6 2.16 -16.80 -7.74
C LYS A 6 0.85 -16.12 -7.29
N PRO A 7 0.88 -14.83 -6.92
CA PRO A 7 -0.35 -14.07 -6.67
C PRO A 7 -1.23 -14.06 -7.95
N LEU A 8 -2.54 -13.98 -7.80
CA LEU A 8 -3.51 -13.89 -8.91
C LEU A 8 -4.29 -12.57 -8.84
N ASP A 9 -4.62 -11.98 -9.99
CA ASP A 9 -5.41 -10.74 -10.05
C ASP A 9 -6.89 -10.97 -9.76
N LEU A 10 -7.65 -9.87 -9.62
CA LEU A 10 -9.10 -9.92 -9.40
C LEU A 10 -9.84 -10.68 -10.52
N ASP A 11 -9.19 -10.84 -11.67
CA ASP A 11 -9.69 -11.53 -12.85
C ASP A 11 -9.11 -12.97 -12.99
N GLY A 12 -8.32 -13.43 -12.02
CA GLY A 12 -7.76 -14.79 -11.94
C GLY A 12 -6.53 -15.05 -12.81
N ASN A 13 -5.87 -14.01 -13.32
CA ASN A 13 -4.66 -14.12 -14.14
C ASN A 13 -3.38 -14.19 -13.30
N ASP A 14 -2.39 -14.91 -13.83
CA ASP A 14 -1.04 -15.02 -13.26
C ASP A 14 -0.41 -13.62 -13.15
N TYR A 15 -0.17 -13.12 -11.92
CA TYR A 15 0.51 -11.83 -11.75
C TYR A 15 2.00 -11.97 -12.04
N ASP A 16 2.47 -11.26 -13.06
CA ASP A 16 3.87 -10.83 -13.14
C ASP A 16 4.04 -9.54 -12.32
N VAL A 17 4.94 -9.56 -11.34
CA VAL A 17 5.26 -8.40 -10.51
C VAL A 17 5.80 -7.21 -11.33
N HIS A 18 6.22 -7.45 -12.58
CA HIS A 18 6.63 -6.40 -13.52
C HIS A 18 5.46 -5.69 -14.23
N ASP A 19 4.23 -6.20 -14.15
CA ASP A 19 3.04 -5.61 -14.78
C ASP A 19 2.17 -4.78 -13.82
N ILE A 20 2.51 -4.76 -12.52
CA ILE A 20 1.82 -3.97 -11.49
C ILE A 20 1.79 -2.49 -11.90
N ASP A 21 2.88 -1.99 -12.48
CA ASP A 21 3.01 -0.58 -12.85
C ASP A 21 2.00 -0.16 -13.93
N ASN A 22 1.84 -0.96 -14.98
CA ASN A 22 0.87 -0.70 -16.05
C ASN A 22 -0.57 -0.94 -15.58
N ALA A 23 -0.79 -1.96 -14.75
CA ALA A 23 -2.08 -2.29 -14.15
C ALA A 23 -2.57 -1.20 -13.19
N VAL A 24 -1.66 -0.62 -12.41
CA VAL A 24 -1.90 0.53 -11.52
C VAL A 24 -2.17 1.80 -12.33
N LYS A 25 -1.31 2.10 -13.32
CA LYS A 25 -1.40 3.31 -14.14
C LYS A 25 -2.69 3.34 -14.97
N SER A 26 -3.06 2.21 -15.56
CA SER A 26 -4.30 2.08 -16.34
C SER A 26 -5.57 2.21 -15.49
N ARG A 27 -5.55 1.79 -14.21
CA ARG A 27 -6.71 1.85 -13.30
C ARG A 27 -6.76 3.09 -12.41
N HIS A 28 -5.84 4.06 -12.60
CA HIS A 28 -5.80 5.31 -11.84
C HIS A 28 -7.10 6.15 -11.93
N HIS A 29 -7.85 6.02 -13.03
CA HIS A 29 -9.11 6.74 -13.24
C HIS A 29 -10.29 6.18 -12.42
N LEU A 30 -10.14 5.02 -11.79
CA LEU A 30 -11.17 4.39 -10.93
C LEU A 30 -11.03 4.76 -9.44
N LYS A 31 -9.99 5.53 -9.09
CA LYS A 31 -9.63 5.86 -7.70
C LYS A 31 -10.47 7.03 -7.18
N ASP A 32 -11.78 6.84 -7.15
CA ASP A 32 -12.70 7.78 -6.51
C ASP A 32 -12.29 7.90 -5.02
N PRO A 33 -11.94 9.10 -4.53
CA PRO A 33 -11.67 9.34 -3.10
C PRO A 33 -12.85 8.96 -2.20
N LYS A 34 -14.05 8.79 -2.78
CA LYS A 34 -15.28 8.40 -2.10
C LYS A 34 -15.58 6.91 -2.21
N LEU A 35 -14.61 6.08 -2.60
CA LEU A 35 -14.82 4.63 -2.67
C LEU A 35 -15.07 4.07 -1.27
N GLU A 36 -16.35 3.87 -0.96
CA GLU A 36 -16.78 3.16 0.24
C GLU A 36 -16.90 1.66 -0.05
N ILE A 37 -16.06 0.87 0.60
CA ILE A 37 -16.11 -0.58 0.51
C ILE A 37 -17.05 -1.11 1.60
N LYS A 38 -18.24 -1.54 1.19
CA LYS A 38 -19.24 -2.07 2.12
C LYS A 38 -18.69 -3.29 2.88
N GLY A 39 -18.72 -3.20 4.21
CA GLY A 39 -18.29 -4.28 5.11
C GLY A 39 -16.80 -4.27 5.45
N LEU A 40 -16.03 -3.31 4.91
CA LEU A 40 -14.67 -3.04 5.38
C LEU A 40 -14.72 -2.03 6.53
N ASP A 41 -14.26 -2.45 7.70
CA ASP A 41 -14.01 -1.53 8.80
C ASP A 41 -12.69 -0.79 8.56
N LYS A 42 -12.76 0.54 8.45
CA LYS A 42 -11.61 1.45 8.42
C LYS A 42 -11.66 2.36 9.65
N LYS A 43 -10.56 2.42 10.41
CA LYS A 43 -10.42 3.33 11.56
C LYS A 43 -9.35 4.36 11.25
N LEU A 44 -9.74 5.64 11.18
CA LEU A 44 -8.78 6.73 11.03
C LEU A 44 -7.83 6.75 12.24
N ILE A 45 -6.53 6.70 11.97
CA ILE A 45 -5.47 6.85 12.97
C ILE A 45 -5.05 8.31 13.07
N GLU A 46 -4.64 8.91 11.95
CA GLU A 46 -4.09 10.26 11.86
C GLU A 46 -4.14 10.77 10.42
N GLU A 47 -4.21 12.09 10.24
CA GLU A 47 -3.97 12.76 8.97
C GLU A 47 -2.55 13.35 8.97
N LYS A 48 -1.74 13.01 7.97
CA LYS A 48 -0.34 13.44 7.90
C LYS A 48 0.17 13.59 6.48
N ASN A 49 0.84 14.71 6.20
CA ASN A 49 1.47 15.04 4.91
C ASN A 49 0.52 14.87 3.70
N GLY A 50 -0.77 15.21 3.90
CA GLY A 50 -1.79 15.08 2.85
C GLY A 50 -2.39 13.68 2.70
N PHE A 51 -2.05 12.73 3.59
CA PHE A 51 -2.66 11.41 3.64
C PHE A 51 -3.53 11.21 4.88
N SER A 52 -4.65 10.53 4.70
CA SER A 52 -5.44 9.93 5.78
C SER A 52 -4.95 8.50 6.04
N ILE A 53 -4.43 8.24 7.24
CA ILE A 53 -3.87 6.94 7.61
C ILE A 53 -4.96 6.13 8.32
N TYR A 54 -5.36 5.00 7.74
CA TYR A 54 -6.40 4.13 8.26
C TYR A 54 -5.84 2.79 8.73
N GLU A 55 -6.26 2.35 9.90
CA GLU A 55 -6.19 0.95 10.28
C GLU A 55 -7.34 0.18 9.62
N VAL A 56 -7.03 -0.94 8.99
CA VAL A 56 -8.00 -1.77 8.27
C VAL A 56 -7.91 -3.24 8.68
N ASP A 57 -9.00 -3.98 8.47
CA ASP A 57 -8.97 -5.44 8.58
C ASP A 57 -8.38 -6.07 7.30
N GLY A 58 -7.07 -6.27 7.27
CA GLY A 58 -6.42 -6.91 6.14
C GLY A 58 -6.78 -8.39 5.97
N LYS A 59 -7.27 -9.08 7.01
CA LYS A 59 -7.81 -10.44 6.83
C LYS A 59 -9.10 -10.40 6.01
N TRP A 60 -9.98 -9.43 6.29
CA TRP A 60 -11.17 -9.21 5.49
C TRP A 60 -10.80 -8.84 4.06
N ILE A 61 -9.86 -7.90 3.85
CA ILE A 61 -9.41 -7.49 2.50
C ILE A 61 -8.92 -8.70 1.71
N ARG A 62 -8.10 -9.56 2.32
CA ARG A 62 -7.54 -10.75 1.63
C ARG A 62 -8.58 -11.80 1.27
N ASN A 63 -9.65 -11.88 2.04
CA ASN A 63 -10.71 -12.86 1.79
C ASN A 63 -11.76 -12.37 0.79
N ASN A 64 -11.88 -11.05 0.56
CA ASN A 64 -12.99 -10.46 -0.20
C ASN A 64 -12.55 -9.61 -1.40
N ILE A 65 -11.33 -9.06 -1.38
CA ILE A 65 -10.83 -8.14 -2.39
C ILE A 65 -9.51 -8.68 -2.95
N ASP A 66 -8.42 -8.60 -2.19
CA ASP A 66 -7.07 -8.80 -2.70
C ASP A 66 -6.29 -9.75 -1.80
N VAL A 67 -6.17 -11.00 -2.22
CA VAL A 67 -5.42 -12.06 -1.52
C VAL A 67 -3.94 -11.71 -1.31
N GLY A 68 -3.40 -10.82 -2.15
CA GLY A 68 -2.04 -10.31 -2.13
C GLY A 68 -1.81 -9.12 -1.18
N PHE A 69 -2.87 -8.57 -0.56
CA PHE A 69 -2.73 -7.47 0.38
C PHE A 69 -1.80 -7.85 1.55
N GLY A 70 -0.76 -7.03 1.73
CA GLY A 70 0.30 -7.25 2.70
C GLY A 70 -0.02 -6.66 4.07
N THR A 71 0.97 -6.02 4.68
CA THR A 71 0.83 -5.31 5.97
C THR A 71 0.30 -3.89 5.82
N GLY A 72 0.30 -3.35 4.60
CA GLY A 72 -0.21 -2.03 4.27
C GLY A 72 -0.31 -1.85 2.76
N GLY A 73 -0.77 -0.68 2.35
CA GLY A 73 -0.85 -0.32 0.94
C GLY A 73 -1.32 1.11 0.73
N HIS A 74 -1.10 1.61 -0.48
CA HIS A 74 -1.51 2.94 -0.92
C HIS A 74 -2.15 2.91 -2.31
N GLY A 75 -2.80 4.02 -2.70
CA GLY A 75 -3.55 4.11 -3.95
C GLY A 75 -2.72 3.83 -5.20
N LEU A 76 -1.43 4.14 -5.26
CA LEU A 76 -0.55 3.78 -6.39
C LEU A 76 -0.17 2.29 -6.49
N VAL A 77 -0.60 1.42 -5.58
CA VAL A 77 -0.37 -0.04 -5.71
C VAL A 77 -1.70 -0.77 -5.77
N HIS A 78 -2.64 -0.38 -4.91
CA HIS A 78 -3.95 -0.99 -4.84
C HIS A 78 -5.01 -0.05 -5.42
N SER A 79 -5.66 -0.48 -6.49
CA SER A 79 -6.70 0.32 -7.18
C SER A 79 -7.92 0.65 -6.31
N TYR A 80 -8.16 -0.11 -5.25
CA TYR A 80 -9.26 0.07 -4.29
C TYR A 80 -8.90 0.97 -3.10
N ILE A 81 -7.66 1.47 -3.03
CA ILE A 81 -7.24 2.43 -2.01
C ILE A 81 -7.26 3.83 -2.65
N PRO A 82 -7.94 4.82 -2.05
CA PRO A 82 -7.87 6.20 -2.51
C PRO A 82 -6.45 6.77 -2.56
N MET A 83 -6.23 7.75 -3.44
CA MET A 83 -4.89 8.32 -3.67
C MET A 83 -4.34 9.15 -2.50
N ASP A 84 -5.22 9.58 -1.59
CA ASP A 84 -4.94 10.31 -0.37
C ASP A 84 -5.07 9.42 0.88
N GLU A 85 -5.17 8.10 0.72
CA GLU A 85 -5.26 7.16 1.83
C GLU A 85 -4.04 6.23 1.91
N ILE A 86 -3.61 5.97 3.15
CA ILE A 86 -2.64 4.93 3.49
C ILE A 86 -3.34 3.93 4.39
N TRP A 87 -3.39 2.67 3.98
CA TRP A 87 -4.02 1.61 4.77
C TRP A 87 -2.95 0.81 5.47
N VAL A 88 -3.14 0.58 6.76
CA VAL A 88 -2.27 -0.26 7.58
C VAL A 88 -3.07 -1.42 8.16
N TRP A 89 -2.57 -2.63 7.96
CA TRP A 89 -3.01 -3.83 8.66
C TRP A 89 -1.89 -4.31 9.58
N PRO A 90 -1.85 -3.76 10.81
CA PRO A 90 -0.84 -4.11 11.80
C PRO A 90 -1.05 -5.54 12.30
N VAL A 91 -0.29 -6.48 11.74
CA VAL A 91 -0.09 -7.80 12.36
C VAL A 91 0.81 -7.68 13.61
N THR A 92 1.51 -6.54 13.77
CA THR A 92 2.36 -6.15 14.90
C THR A 92 2.00 -4.72 15.38
N GLU A 93 2.50 -4.28 16.54
CA GLU A 93 2.17 -2.94 17.09
C GLU A 93 2.77 -1.75 16.31
N ASP A 94 3.72 -1.96 15.38
CA ASP A 94 4.45 -0.88 14.69
C ASP A 94 3.75 -0.36 13.42
N LYS A 95 2.53 0.18 13.61
CA LYS A 95 1.70 0.81 12.55
C LYS A 95 2.43 1.91 11.81
N TRP A 96 3.27 2.67 12.51
CA TRP A 96 3.96 3.83 11.98
C TRP A 96 5.10 3.45 11.03
N SER A 97 5.76 2.31 11.27
CA SER A 97 6.72 1.79 10.29
C SER A 97 6.06 1.44 8.96
N ILE A 98 4.85 0.87 9.02
CA ILE A 98 4.11 0.50 7.82
C ILE A 98 3.69 1.79 7.11
N ALA A 99 3.01 2.71 7.81
CA ALA A 99 2.57 3.96 7.21
C ALA A 99 3.74 4.77 6.59
N LEU A 100 4.88 4.85 7.28
CA LEU A 100 6.07 5.52 6.74
C LEU A 100 6.58 4.84 5.46
N HIS A 101 6.62 3.50 5.44
CA HIS A 101 7.03 2.75 4.25
C HIS A 101 6.13 3.09 3.07
N GLU A 102 4.82 2.99 3.25
CA GLU A 102 3.84 3.27 2.20
C GLU A 102 3.92 4.72 1.69
N MET A 103 4.09 5.70 2.57
CA MET A 103 4.20 7.11 2.17
C MET A 103 5.47 7.40 1.36
N ILE A 104 6.63 6.86 1.77
CA ILE A 104 7.88 7.03 1.03
C ILE A 104 7.77 6.37 -0.35
N GLU A 105 7.24 5.13 -0.40
CA GLU A 105 7.06 4.40 -1.65
C GLU A 105 6.14 5.16 -2.61
N PHE A 106 5.01 5.66 -2.11
CA PHE A 106 4.08 6.48 -2.90
C PHE A 106 4.77 7.73 -3.47
N ASN A 107 5.51 8.49 -2.65
CA ASN A 107 6.17 9.71 -3.10
C ASN A 107 7.28 9.42 -4.12
N LEU A 108 8.00 8.31 -3.97
CA LEU A 108 8.99 7.87 -4.96
C LEU A 108 8.33 7.49 -6.29
N MET A 109 7.22 6.75 -6.27
CA MET A 109 6.50 6.40 -7.49
C MET A 109 5.90 7.64 -8.17
N LYS A 110 5.29 8.54 -7.38
CA LYS A 110 4.61 9.74 -7.89
C LYS A 110 5.57 10.79 -8.44
N ASP A 111 6.63 11.10 -7.69
CA ASP A 111 7.45 12.28 -7.98
C ASP A 111 8.79 11.95 -8.64
N LYS A 112 9.21 10.67 -8.62
CA LYS A 112 10.49 10.22 -9.19
C LYS A 112 10.35 9.27 -10.38
N ASP A 113 9.13 9.07 -10.88
CA ASP A 113 8.81 8.17 -12.00
C ASP A 113 9.41 6.76 -11.78
N MET A 114 9.47 6.33 -10.52
CA MET A 114 9.94 5.00 -10.15
C MET A 114 8.81 4.00 -10.30
N ASP A 115 9.11 2.82 -10.83
CA ASP A 115 8.20 1.69 -10.73
C ASP A 115 8.09 1.18 -9.28
N PHE A 116 7.06 0.39 -9.00
CA PHE A 116 6.85 -0.21 -7.68
C PHE A 116 8.10 -0.93 -7.15
N THR A 117 8.78 -1.72 -7.97
CA THR A 117 9.94 -2.52 -7.52
C THR A 117 11.10 -1.62 -7.10
N GLN A 118 11.37 -0.56 -7.87
CA GLN A 118 12.40 0.43 -7.57
C GLN A 118 12.07 1.20 -6.28
N ALA A 119 10.85 1.71 -6.18
CA ALA A 119 10.38 2.48 -5.03
C ALA A 119 10.42 1.63 -3.75
N HIS A 120 9.88 0.40 -3.80
CA HIS A 120 9.86 -0.52 -2.66
C HIS A 120 11.25 -0.83 -2.12
N LYS A 121 12.18 -1.18 -3.02
CA LYS A 121 13.57 -1.45 -2.65
C LYS A 121 14.22 -0.21 -2.04
N LYS A 122 13.98 0.97 -2.61
CA LYS A 122 14.56 2.21 -2.10
C LYS A 122 14.01 2.59 -0.74
N THR A 123 12.72 2.38 -0.49
CA THR A 123 12.09 2.60 0.81
C THR A 123 12.70 1.71 1.89
N ILE A 124 12.96 0.43 1.59
CA ILE A 124 13.68 -0.48 2.51
C ILE A 124 15.06 0.09 2.85
N GLU A 125 15.81 0.57 1.86
CA GLU A 125 17.12 1.20 2.09
C GLU A 125 17.01 2.44 2.99
N ILE A 126 16.01 3.30 2.75
CA ILE A 126 15.80 4.54 3.52
C ILE A 126 15.39 4.26 4.96
N THR A 127 14.60 3.21 5.19
CA THR A 127 14.05 2.89 6.52
C THR A 127 14.96 1.96 7.32
N LYS A 128 15.95 1.32 6.69
CA LYS A 128 16.91 0.42 7.33
C LYS A 128 17.67 1.11 8.47
N GLY A 129 17.61 0.52 9.66
CA GLY A 129 18.41 0.95 10.83
C GLY A 129 17.95 2.26 11.48
N LYS A 130 16.82 2.82 11.07
CA LYS A 130 16.26 4.02 11.70
C LYS A 130 15.33 3.63 12.85
N SER A 131 15.72 4.03 14.05
CA SER A 131 15.04 3.70 15.31
C SER A 131 13.82 4.58 15.58
N ASP A 132 13.83 5.86 15.16
CA ASP A 132 12.67 6.75 15.27
C ASP A 132 12.00 6.96 13.91
N LYS A 133 10.99 6.13 13.65
CA LYS A 133 10.21 6.17 12.40
C LYS A 133 9.16 7.28 12.42
N LYS A 134 8.76 7.77 13.61
CA LYS A 134 7.79 8.85 13.76
C LYS A 134 8.42 10.21 13.44
N GLU A 135 9.70 10.40 13.75
CA GLU A 135 10.46 11.59 13.35
C GLU A 135 10.62 11.67 11.82
N LEU A 136 10.88 10.54 11.15
CA LEU A 136 11.01 10.49 9.69
C LEU A 136 9.71 10.84 8.98
N LEU A 137 8.57 10.43 9.53
CA LEU A 137 7.26 10.81 9.02
C LEU A 137 7.10 12.34 8.95
N GLY A 138 7.82 13.14 9.76
CA GLY A 138 7.80 14.60 9.67
C GLY A 138 8.63 15.20 8.53
N LYS A 139 9.40 14.36 7.80
CA LYS A 139 10.35 14.79 6.75
C LYS A 139 10.01 14.23 5.37
N VAL A 140 8.99 13.37 5.27
CA VAL A 140 8.52 12.71 4.03
C VAL A 140 7.42 13.50 3.37
#